data_AF-A0AA47MM00-F1
#
_entry.id   AF-A0AA47MM00-F1
#
_cell.length_a   1.000
_cell.length_b   1.000
_cell.length_c   1.000
_cell.angle_alpha   90.00
_cell.angle_beta   90.00
_cell.angle_gamma   90.00
#
_symmetry.space_group_name_H-M   'P 1'
#
loop_
_entity.id
_entity.type
_entity.pdbx_description
1 polymer ?
#
loop_
_entity_poly.entity_id
_entity_poly.type
_entity_poly.pdbx_seq_one_letter_code
_entity_poly.pdbx_strand_id
1 'polypeptide(L)'
;MESSVFHPADLSEKVFTFLSTSNTPSVKLSSQERDLNLTAMTVCLRYHSVLTRSQSLFSLATPSHDNDLLLYKPATGAYRLHVGGTALDIDYLEENNNDWNSVCWTWDSGFGQTGVVAQRQA
;
A
#
# COMPACT_ATOMS: atom_id res chain seq x y z
N MET A 1 14.34 16.02 30.39
CA MET A 1 13.55 15.88 29.16
C MET A 1 13.69 14.42 28.75
N GLU A 2 12.79 13.56 29.22
CA GLU A 2 12.83 12.14 28.91
C GLU A 2 12.59 11.95 27.41
N SER A 3 13.56 11.33 26.74
CA SER A 3 13.39 10.81 25.39
C SER A 3 12.35 9.69 25.48
N SER A 4 11.16 9.91 24.92
CA SER A 4 10.20 8.84 24.71
C SER A 4 10.76 7.91 23.64
N VAL A 5 11.38 6.82 24.06
CA VAL A 5 11.74 5.72 23.17
C VAL A 5 10.43 5.06 22.73
N PHE A 6 10.03 5.33 21.48
CA PHE A 6 8.90 4.67 20.86
C PHE A 6 9.28 3.19 20.69
N HIS A 7 8.76 2.33 21.54
CA HIS A 7 8.90 0.88 21.37
C HIS A 7 7.97 0.46 20.24
N PRO A 8 8.49 -0.10 19.13
CA PRO A 8 7.63 -0.65 18.09
C PRO A 8 6.71 -1.70 18.70
N ALA A 9 5.41 -1.55 18.50
CA ALA A 9 4.45 -2.58 18.90
C ALA A 9 4.58 -3.76 17.93
N ASP A 10 4.65 -4.98 18.47
CA ASP A 10 4.56 -6.19 17.66
C ASP A 10 3.12 -6.36 17.14
N LEU A 11 2.99 -6.31 15.81
CA LEU A 11 1.76 -6.46 15.05
C LEU A 11 1.61 -7.85 14.41
N SER A 12 2.48 -8.81 14.77
CA SER A 12 2.34 -10.20 14.33
C SER A 12 0.94 -10.72 14.65
N GLU A 13 0.30 -11.33 13.64
CA GLU A 13 -1.07 -11.88 13.71
C GLU A 13 -2.18 -10.86 14.02
N LYS A 14 -1.87 -9.56 13.99
CA LYS A 14 -2.84 -8.47 14.19
C LYS A 14 -3.14 -7.78 12.88
N VAL A 15 -4.31 -7.17 12.82
CA VAL A 15 -4.81 -6.48 11.63
C VAL A 15 -5.36 -5.10 12.01
N PHE A 16 -5.24 -4.14 11.10
CA PHE A 16 -5.93 -2.86 11.20
C PHE A 16 -7.35 -3.00 10.63
N THR A 17 -8.36 -2.69 11.44
CA THR A 17 -9.76 -2.72 11.02
C THR A 17 -10.28 -1.31 10.83
N PHE A 18 -10.79 -1.03 9.63
CA PHE A 18 -11.36 0.26 9.27
C PHE A 18 -12.88 0.15 9.16
N LEU A 19 -13.59 0.57 10.21
CA LEU A 19 -15.05 0.56 10.25
C LEU A 19 -15.58 1.76 9.45
N SER A 20 -16.30 1.47 8.37
CA SER A 20 -16.76 2.48 7.41
C SER A 20 -17.88 3.36 7.98
N THR A 21 -17.55 4.44 8.70
CA THR A 21 -18.52 5.47 9.11
C THR A 21 -18.10 6.93 8.83
N SER A 22 -16.91 7.18 8.27
CA SER A 22 -16.50 8.52 7.79
C SER A 22 -15.34 8.48 6.78
N ASN A 23 -14.98 9.65 6.23
CA ASN A 23 -14.56 9.79 4.84
C ASN A 23 -13.23 9.18 4.38
N THR A 24 -12.24 8.86 5.22
CA THR A 24 -11.02 8.12 4.78
C THR A 24 -10.19 7.73 6.02
N PRO A 25 -10.56 6.68 6.79
CA PRO A 25 -9.75 6.28 7.92
C PRO A 25 -8.39 5.76 7.43
N SER A 26 -7.30 6.13 8.11
CA SER A 26 -5.94 5.80 7.70
C SER A 26 -5.04 5.52 8.91
N VAL A 27 -3.96 4.79 8.67
CA VAL A 27 -2.88 4.58 9.63
C VAL A 27 -1.60 5.14 9.02
N LYS A 28 -0.88 5.96 9.78
CA LYS A 28 0.43 6.48 9.35
C LYS A 28 1.52 5.50 9.78
N LEU A 29 2.29 5.02 8.81
CA LEU A 29 3.49 4.24 9.06
C LEU A 29 4.66 5.21 9.31
N SER A 30 5.38 5.00 10.41
CA SER A 30 6.55 5.81 10.77
C SER A 30 7.79 4.93 10.68
N SER A 31 8.81 5.41 9.96
CA SER A 31 10.15 4.82 9.96
C SER A 31 11.05 5.59 10.93
N GLN A 32 12.05 4.91 11.49
CA GLN A 32 13.13 5.58 12.22
C GLN A 32 14.12 6.27 11.27
N GLU A 33 14.13 5.86 10.00
CA GLU A 33 14.90 6.50 8.94
C GLU A 33 14.34 7.89 8.64
N ARG A 34 15.17 8.92 8.81
CA ARG A 34 14.77 10.32 8.63
C ARG A 34 14.82 10.78 7.17
N ASP A 35 15.69 10.17 6.36
CA ASP A 35 15.88 10.49 4.94
C ASP A 35 15.77 9.21 4.09
N LEU A 36 14.55 8.90 3.65
CA LEU A 36 14.29 7.79 2.75
C LEU A 36 14.54 8.22 1.29
N ASN A 37 15.79 8.20 0.87
CA ASN A 37 16.14 8.28 -0.56
C ASN A 37 15.89 6.93 -1.23
N LEU A 38 14.62 6.61 -1.48
CA LEU A 38 14.21 5.33 -2.06
C LEU A 38 14.64 5.23 -3.53
N THR A 39 15.60 4.34 -3.81
CA THR A 39 15.95 3.93 -5.19
C THR A 39 15.27 2.64 -5.60
N ALA A 40 14.78 1.87 -4.64
CA ALA A 40 13.96 0.69 -4.85
C ALA A 40 12.98 0.51 -3.68
N MET A 41 11.86 -0.15 -3.93
CA MET A 41 10.87 -0.47 -2.92
C MET A 41 10.25 -1.85 -3.15
N THR A 42 9.76 -2.43 -2.07
CA THR A 42 8.80 -3.53 -2.11
C THR A 42 7.77 -3.31 -1.02
N VAL A 43 6.49 -3.30 -1.39
CA VAL A 43 5.37 -3.22 -0.46
C VAL A 43 4.57 -4.50 -0.60
N CYS A 44 4.48 -5.27 0.49
CA CYS A 44 3.62 -6.45 0.58
C CYS A 44 2.61 -6.24 1.71
N LEU A 45 1.34 -6.50 1.42
CA LEU A 45 0.28 -6.44 2.42
C LEU A 45 -0.78 -7.51 2.17
N ARG A 46 -1.48 -7.87 3.25
CA ARG A 46 -2.67 -8.70 3.23
C ARG A 46 -3.87 -7.82 3.56
N TYR A 47 -4.95 -7.95 2.79
CA TYR A 47 -6.16 -7.18 3.02
C TYR A 47 -7.40 -8.04 2.82
N HIS A 48 -8.46 -7.68 3.55
CA HIS A 48 -9.81 -8.22 3.39
C HIS A 48 -10.74 -7.03 3.20
N SER A 49 -11.53 -7.04 2.11
CA SER A 49 -12.52 -6.00 1.89
C SER A 49 -13.76 -6.52 1.20
N VAL A 50 -14.90 -6.03 1.66
CA VAL A 50 -16.22 -6.24 1.06
C VAL A 50 -16.62 -5.09 0.12
N LEU A 51 -15.77 -4.06 0.02
CA LEU A 51 -16.06 -2.87 -0.75
C LEU A 51 -15.68 -3.08 -2.22
N THR A 52 -16.59 -2.68 -3.10
CA THR A 52 -16.37 -2.68 -4.56
C THR A 52 -15.90 -1.33 -5.10
N ARG A 53 -16.02 -0.27 -4.30
CA ARG A 53 -15.49 1.07 -4.66
C ARG A 53 -13.96 1.07 -4.65
N SER A 54 -13.39 2.07 -5.28
CA SER A 54 -11.95 2.25 -5.31
C SER A 54 -11.32 2.44 -3.93
N GLN A 55 -10.10 1.95 -3.73
CA GLN A 55 -9.38 1.98 -2.46
C GLN A 55 -7.90 2.33 -2.66
N SER A 56 -7.35 3.12 -1.75
CA SER A 56 -5.89 3.25 -1.59
C SER A 56 -5.43 2.19 -0.59
N LEU A 57 -4.66 1.21 -1.05
CA LEU A 57 -4.13 0.15 -0.18
C LEU A 57 -2.84 0.60 0.52
N PHE A 58 -2.02 1.40 -0.17
CA PHE A 58 -0.81 2.02 0.35
C PHE A 58 -0.59 3.37 -0.32
N SER A 59 -0.19 4.38 0.45
CA SER A 59 0.08 5.73 -0.06
C SER A 59 1.28 6.34 0.67
N LEU A 60 2.20 6.88 -0.11
CA LEU A 60 3.32 7.70 0.33
C LEU A 60 3.41 8.91 -0.61
N ALA A 61 3.19 10.09 -0.02
CA ALA A 61 3.40 11.38 -0.66
C ALA A 61 4.77 11.92 -0.26
N THR A 62 5.41 12.65 -1.16
CA THR A 62 6.61 13.45 -0.86
C THR A 62 6.28 14.93 -1.01
N PRO A 63 7.17 15.85 -0.57
CA PRO A 63 6.97 17.27 -0.83
C PRO A 63 6.85 17.64 -2.31
N SER A 64 7.31 16.78 -3.22
CA SER A 64 7.31 17.02 -4.66
C SER A 64 6.10 16.37 -5.36
N HIS A 65 5.54 15.28 -4.83
CA HIS A 65 4.46 14.55 -5.49
C HIS A 65 3.43 14.02 -4.49
N ASP A 66 2.15 14.33 -4.73
CA ASP A 66 1.02 13.82 -3.93
C ASP A 66 0.91 12.28 -4.02
N ASN A 67 1.07 11.74 -5.21
CA ASN A 67 1.05 10.30 -5.50
C ASN A 67 2.45 9.80 -5.84
N ASP A 68 3.42 10.06 -4.96
CA ASP A 68 4.80 9.63 -5.26
C ASP A 68 4.89 8.10 -5.32
N LEU A 69 4.38 7.41 -4.31
CA LEU A 69 4.20 5.95 -4.33
C LEU A 69 2.78 5.61 -3.85
N LEU A 70 1.91 5.17 -4.76
CA LEU A 70 0.53 4.81 -4.44
C LEU A 70 0.15 3.47 -5.09
N LEU A 71 -0.22 2.50 -4.24
CA LEU A 71 -0.88 1.26 -4.63
C LEU A 71 -2.38 1.47 -4.55
N TYR A 72 -2.96 1.82 -5.69
CA TYR A 72 -4.39 2.10 -5.81
C TYR A 72 -5.12 0.91 -6.43
N LYS A 73 -6.35 0.72 -5.99
CA LYS A 73 -7.26 -0.32 -6.45
C LYS A 73 -8.52 0.36 -6.98
N PRO A 74 -8.64 0.60 -8.30
CA PRO A 74 -9.84 1.23 -8.87
C PRO A 74 -11.07 0.32 -8.79
N ALA A 75 -10.89 -1.00 -8.97
CA ALA A 75 -11.94 -2.01 -8.96
C ALA A 75 -11.37 -3.37 -8.52
N THR A 76 -12.21 -4.39 -8.35
CA THR A 76 -11.77 -5.77 -8.10
C THR A 76 -10.94 -6.30 -9.27
N GLY A 77 -9.76 -6.85 -8.97
CA GLY A 77 -8.84 -7.42 -9.96
C GLY A 77 -8.06 -6.38 -10.78
N ALA A 78 -8.23 -5.10 -10.47
CA ALA A 78 -7.57 -3.99 -11.14
C ALA A 78 -6.71 -3.20 -10.13
N TYR A 79 -5.48 -2.91 -10.53
CA TYR A 79 -4.50 -2.18 -9.73
C TYR A 79 -3.88 -1.06 -10.56
N ARG A 80 -3.67 0.08 -9.92
CA ARG A 80 -2.97 1.23 -10.46
C ARG A 80 -1.78 1.55 -9.57
N LEU A 81 -0.58 1.47 -10.15
CA LEU A 81 0.68 1.71 -9.48
C LEU A 81 1.17 3.11 -9.83
N HIS A 82 1.30 3.99 -8.85
CA HIS A 82 1.88 5.31 -9.07
C HIS A 82 3.33 5.37 -8.64
N VAL A 83 4.19 5.94 -9.49
CA VAL A 83 5.60 6.23 -9.18
C VAL A 83 5.94 7.63 -9.67
N GLY A 84 6.39 8.53 -8.81
CA GLY A 84 6.82 9.87 -9.20
C GLY A 84 5.72 10.66 -9.93
N GLY A 85 4.45 10.47 -9.54
CA GLY A 85 3.29 11.09 -10.19
C GLY A 85 2.85 10.47 -11.53
N THR A 86 3.58 9.49 -12.06
CA THR A 86 3.16 8.67 -13.22
C THR A 86 2.36 7.46 -12.75
N ALA A 87 1.60 6.80 -13.64
CA ALA A 87 0.76 5.66 -13.28
C ALA A 87 0.85 4.52 -14.31
N LEU A 88 0.79 3.29 -13.83
CA LEU A 88 0.62 2.06 -14.62
C LEU A 88 -0.63 1.32 -14.16
N ASP A 89 -1.52 1.02 -15.11
CA ASP A 89 -2.72 0.22 -14.87
C ASP A 89 -2.46 -1.25 -15.19
N ILE A 90 -2.88 -2.13 -14.29
CA ILE A 90 -2.75 -3.58 -14.38
C ILE A 90 -4.10 -4.20 -14.03
N ASP A 91 -4.73 -4.80 -15.03
CA ASP A 91 -6.04 -5.44 -14.92
C ASP A 91 -5.92 -6.97 -14.92
N TYR A 92 -7.05 -7.63 -14.63
CA TYR A 92 -7.21 -9.08 -14.69
C TYR A 92 -6.32 -9.87 -13.72
N LEU A 93 -5.95 -9.29 -12.58
CA LEU A 93 -5.28 -10.02 -11.51
C LEU A 93 -6.29 -10.82 -10.67
N GLU A 94 -5.82 -11.93 -10.11
CA GLU A 94 -6.62 -12.76 -9.22
C GLU A 94 -6.91 -12.01 -7.90
N GLU A 95 -8.20 -11.76 -7.64
CA GLU A 95 -8.67 -11.15 -6.41
C GLU A 95 -10.08 -11.63 -6.08
N ASN A 96 -10.32 -11.99 -4.82
CA ASN A 96 -11.63 -12.36 -4.31
C ASN A 96 -12.20 -11.24 -3.43
N ASN A 97 -13.36 -10.70 -3.82
CA ASN A 97 -14.11 -9.84 -2.91
C ASN A 97 -14.59 -10.63 -1.69
N ASN A 98 -14.62 -9.97 -0.53
CA ASN A 98 -15.03 -10.58 0.75
C ASN A 98 -14.13 -11.75 1.20
N ASP A 99 -12.87 -11.75 0.77
CA ASP A 99 -11.88 -12.75 1.18
C ASP A 99 -10.50 -12.11 1.43
N TRP A 100 -9.58 -12.89 2.00
CA TRP A 100 -8.20 -12.46 2.20
C TRP A 100 -7.44 -12.49 0.88
N ASN A 101 -6.83 -11.36 0.55
CA ASN A 101 -5.98 -11.20 -0.62
C ASN A 101 -4.60 -10.74 -0.18
N SER A 102 -3.58 -11.19 -0.92
CA SER A 102 -2.20 -10.71 -0.78
C SER A 102 -1.79 -9.97 -2.04
N VAL A 103 -1.13 -8.84 -1.86
CA VAL A 103 -0.52 -8.10 -2.97
C VAL A 103 0.88 -7.68 -2.59
N CYS A 104 1.81 -7.88 -3.51
CA CYS A 104 3.16 -7.37 -3.44
C CYS A 104 3.44 -6.51 -4.66
N TRP A 105 3.95 -5.31 -4.44
CA TRP A 105 4.35 -4.38 -5.47
C TRP A 105 5.82 -4.01 -5.29
N THR A 106 6.58 -4.06 -6.38
CA THR A 106 7.99 -3.71 -6.44
C THR A 106 8.23 -2.58 -7.43
N TRP A 107 9.19 -1.71 -7.12
CA TRP A 107 9.70 -0.70 -8.05
C TRP A 107 11.21 -0.51 -7.86
N ASP A 108 11.92 -0.26 -8.96
CA ASP A 108 13.36 0.02 -9.00
C ASP A 108 13.65 1.19 -9.96
N SER A 109 14.39 2.19 -9.48
CA SER A 109 14.70 3.42 -10.21
C SER A 109 15.78 3.27 -11.28
N GLY A 110 16.63 2.24 -11.19
CA GLY A 110 17.76 2.03 -12.10
C GLY A 110 17.33 1.81 -13.54
N PHE A 111 16.21 1.09 -13.73
CA PHE A 111 15.59 0.86 -15.04
C PHE A 111 14.13 1.33 -15.13
N GLY A 112 13.58 1.90 -14.06
CA GLY A 112 12.17 2.26 -13.97
C GLY A 112 11.24 1.05 -13.98
N GLN A 113 11.72 -0.11 -13.53
CA GLN A 113 10.95 -1.34 -13.55
C GLN A 113 9.94 -1.34 -12.40
N THR A 114 8.70 -1.70 -12.70
CA THR A 114 7.63 -1.86 -11.71
C THR A 114 6.92 -3.19 -11.98
N GLY A 115 6.51 -3.88 -10.93
CA GLY A 115 5.83 -5.16 -11.04
C GLY A 115 4.93 -5.42 -9.84
N VAL A 116 3.77 -6.02 -10.09
CA VAL A 116 2.81 -6.41 -9.05
C VAL A 116 2.49 -7.88 -9.16
N VAL A 117 2.33 -8.53 -8.02
CA VAL A 117 1.79 -9.87 -7.90
C VAL A 117 0.64 -9.80 -6.92
N ALA A 118 -0.54 -10.25 -7.35
CA ALA A 118 -1.72 -10.39 -6.48
C ALA A 118 -2.17 -11.85 -6.48
N GLN A 119 -2.58 -12.33 -5.30
CA GLN A 119 -2.96 -13.71 -5.06
C GLN A 119 -4.15 -13.74 -4.11
N ARG A 120 -5.12 -14.62 -4.40
CA ARG A 120 -6.12 -15.02 -3.41
C ARG A 120 -5.49 -15.92 -2.35
N GLN A 121 -5.92 -15.79 -1.10
CA GLN A 121 -5.62 -16.77 -0.07
C GLN A 121 -6.91 -17.49 0.28
N ALA A 122 -6.89 -18.82 0.11
CA ALA A 122 -7.97 -19.70 0.53
C ALA A 122 -7.96 -19.92 2.05
#